data_AF-A0AA39UBY5-F1
#
_entry.id   AF-A0AA39UBY5-F1
#
_cell.length_a   1.000
_cell.length_b   1.000
_cell.length_c   1.000
_cell.angle_alpha   90.00
_cell.angle_beta   90.00
_cell.angle_gamma   90.00
#
_symmetry.space_group_name_H-M   'P 1'
#
loop_
_entity.id
_entity.type
_entity.pdbx_description
1 polymer ?
#
loop_
_entity_poly.entity_id
_entity_poly.type
_entity_poly.pdbx_seq_one_letter_code
_entity_poly.pdbx_strand_id
1 'polypeptide(L)'
;PVFPRVYKAVMAGEPHDEAVVEAIRDAASKPTSPWSNIIPAVIGPRTNDQYISALNMTLQCRRENRELQAVKKFWKGVAKEDEANSDLITPSVSMLSAVHVPLSQDRQHAVDDLLTKLRNGSIPIRSQVSRQATVPSEPNLSN
;
A
#
# COMPACT_ATOMS: atom_id res chain seq x y z
N PRO A 1 2.94 1.76 -24.18
CA PRO A 1 2.49 1.28 -22.85
C PRO A 1 3.72 1.05 -21.96
N VAL A 2 3.70 1.51 -20.72
CA VAL A 2 4.89 1.57 -19.84
C VAL A 2 5.34 0.17 -19.39
N PHE A 3 4.45 -0.63 -18.80
CA PHE A 3 4.82 -1.91 -18.18
C PHE A 3 5.49 -2.93 -19.12
N PRO A 4 5.04 -3.13 -20.37
CA PRO A 4 5.73 -4.05 -21.29
C PRO A 4 7.14 -3.59 -21.66
N ARG A 5 7.40 -2.27 -21.66
CA ARG A 5 8.72 -1.70 -21.96
C ARG A 5 9.66 -1.86 -20.77
N VAL A 6 9.18 -1.56 -19.55
CA VAL A 6 9.93 -1.79 -18.30
C VAL A 6 10.34 -3.25 -18.17
N TYR A 7 9.41 -4.17 -18.41
CA TYR A 7 9.70 -5.60 -18.32
C TYR A 7 10.83 -6.02 -19.27
N LYS A 8 10.81 -5.55 -20.53
CA LYS A 8 11.87 -5.86 -21.50
C LYS A 8 13.24 -5.28 -21.11
N ALA A 9 13.26 -4.05 -20.62
CA ALA A 9 14.49 -3.38 -20.19
C ALA A 9 15.13 -4.06 -18.96
N VAL A 10 14.31 -4.43 -17.97
CA VAL A 10 14.77 -5.17 -16.78
C VAL A 10 15.31 -6.55 -17.17
N MET A 11 14.63 -7.25 -18.09
CA MET A 11 15.12 -8.55 -18.59
C MET A 11 16.40 -8.43 -19.43
N ALA A 12 16.67 -7.25 -20.00
CA ALA A 12 17.92 -6.95 -20.70
C ALA A 12 19.06 -6.54 -19.75
N GLY A 13 18.82 -6.50 -18.42
CA GLY A 13 19.81 -6.17 -17.41
C GLY A 13 19.88 -4.69 -17.03
N GLU A 14 18.95 -3.85 -17.49
CA GLU A 14 18.87 -2.46 -17.05
C GLU A 14 18.35 -2.37 -15.60
N PRO A 15 18.85 -1.39 -14.81
CA PRO A 15 18.34 -1.14 -13.47
C PRO A 15 16.86 -0.73 -13.54
N HIS A 16 16.05 -1.30 -12.64
CA HIS A 16 14.59 -1.16 -12.65
C HIS A 16 14.13 0.30 -12.66
N ASP A 17 14.73 1.14 -11.80
CA ASP A 17 14.32 2.53 -11.64
C ASP A 17 14.55 3.33 -12.94
N GLU A 18 15.70 3.14 -13.58
CA GLU A 18 16.03 3.78 -14.87
C GLU A 18 15.06 3.32 -15.97
N ALA A 19 14.83 1.99 -16.05
CA ALA A 19 13.91 1.39 -17.01
C ALA A 19 12.47 1.93 -16.87
N VAL A 20 12.02 2.17 -15.63
CA VAL A 20 10.71 2.77 -15.33
C VAL A 20 10.67 4.23 -15.77
N VAL A 21 11.68 5.02 -15.39
CA VAL A 21 11.73 6.46 -15.72
C VAL A 21 11.76 6.67 -17.23
N GLU A 22 12.58 5.92 -17.97
CA GLU A 22 12.67 6.01 -19.42
C GLU A 22 11.39 5.54 -20.12
N ALA A 23 10.77 4.46 -19.64
CA ALA A 23 9.50 3.99 -20.19
C ALA A 23 8.36 5.00 -19.98
N ILE A 24 8.33 5.68 -18.82
CA ILE A 24 7.36 6.74 -18.52
C ILE A 24 7.64 7.97 -19.37
N ARG A 25 8.90 8.39 -19.51
CA ARG A 25 9.30 9.54 -20.34
C ARG A 25 8.88 9.36 -21.80
N ASP A 26 9.22 8.21 -22.40
CA ASP A 26 8.79 7.89 -23.77
C ASP A 26 7.26 7.79 -23.91
N ALA A 27 6.57 7.27 -22.90
CA ALA A 27 5.12 7.24 -22.89
C ALA A 27 4.51 8.66 -22.76
N ALA A 28 5.16 9.58 -22.06
CA ALA A 28 4.69 10.96 -21.90
C ALA A 28 4.92 11.79 -23.18
N SER A 29 5.97 11.49 -23.96
CA SER A 29 6.23 12.14 -25.25
C SER A 29 5.20 11.79 -26.36
N LYS A 30 4.37 10.76 -26.15
CA LYS A 30 3.36 10.30 -27.11
C LYS A 30 2.00 10.96 -26.83
N PRO A 31 1.45 11.82 -27.71
CA PRO A 31 0.21 12.56 -27.44
C PRO A 31 -1.04 11.68 -27.24
N THR A 32 -1.02 10.46 -27.77
CA THR A 32 -2.11 9.47 -27.63
C THR A 32 -2.04 8.66 -26.35
N SER A 33 -0.99 8.86 -25.55
CA SER A 33 -0.76 8.12 -24.32
C SER A 33 -1.43 8.84 -23.14
N PRO A 34 -2.05 8.11 -22.20
CA PRO A 34 -2.58 8.76 -20.99
C PRO A 34 -1.49 9.49 -20.19
N TRP A 35 -0.23 9.07 -20.32
CA TRP A 35 0.91 9.68 -19.64
C TRP A 35 1.21 11.11 -20.10
N SER A 36 0.87 11.48 -21.34
CA SER A 36 1.05 12.85 -21.83
C SER A 36 0.12 13.85 -21.15
N ASN A 37 -1.01 13.39 -20.59
CA ASN A 37 -1.95 14.22 -19.84
C ASN A 37 -1.67 14.20 -18.34
N ILE A 38 -1.28 13.03 -17.81
CA ILE A 38 -1.03 12.84 -16.37
C ILE A 38 0.19 13.63 -15.91
N ILE A 39 1.32 13.55 -16.62
CA ILE A 39 2.56 14.19 -16.16
C ILE A 39 2.43 15.71 -16.04
N PRO A 40 1.90 16.45 -17.04
CA PRO A 40 1.69 17.88 -16.91
C PRO A 40 0.69 18.25 -15.80
N ALA A 41 -0.32 17.43 -15.55
CA ALA A 41 -1.27 17.67 -14.46
C ALA A 41 -0.64 17.49 -13.06
N VAL A 42 0.42 16.68 -12.94
CA VAL A 42 1.13 16.42 -11.67
C VAL A 42 2.26 17.42 -11.43
N ILE A 43 3.00 17.80 -12.47
CA ILE A 43 4.20 18.65 -12.38
C ILE A 43 3.90 20.12 -12.72
N GLY A 44 2.81 20.39 -13.45
CA GLY A 44 2.41 21.73 -13.85
C GLY A 44 1.85 22.57 -12.69
N PRO A 45 1.68 23.89 -12.92
CA PRO A 45 1.06 24.78 -11.94
C PRO A 45 -0.36 24.29 -11.65
N ARG A 46 -0.63 24.02 -10.38
CA ARG A 46 -1.98 23.63 -9.94
C ARG A 46 -2.96 24.78 -10.19
N THR A 47 -4.11 24.46 -10.78
CA THR A 47 -5.17 25.45 -10.96
C THR A 47 -5.91 25.68 -9.64
N ASN A 48 -6.57 26.84 -9.50
CA ASN A 48 -7.38 27.14 -8.31
C ASN A 48 -8.46 26.07 -8.05
N ASP A 49 -9.08 25.55 -9.11
CA ASP A 49 -10.08 24.49 -9.01
C ASP A 49 -9.50 23.19 -8.44
N GLN A 50 -8.27 22.84 -8.80
CA GLN A 50 -7.58 21.66 -8.25
C GLN A 50 -7.29 21.84 -6.76
N TYR A 51 -6.94 23.06 -6.32
CA TYR A 51 -6.77 23.35 -4.89
C TYR A 51 -8.08 23.23 -4.11
N ILE A 52 -9.16 23.82 -4.63
CA ILE A 52 -10.48 23.74 -4.01
C ILE A 52 -10.94 22.29 -3.93
N SER A 53 -10.78 21.52 -5.01
CA SER A 53 -11.10 20.10 -5.05
C SER A 53 -10.32 19.30 -3.99
N ALA A 54 -8.99 19.51 -3.90
CA ALA A 54 -8.16 18.84 -2.91
C ALA A 54 -8.54 19.19 -1.46
N LEU A 55 -8.88 20.46 -1.20
CA LEU A 55 -9.37 20.90 0.11
C LEU A 55 -10.71 20.24 0.45
N ASN A 56 -11.66 20.24 -0.47
CA ASN A 56 -12.97 19.62 -0.28
C ASN A 56 -12.84 18.11 -0.02
N MET A 57 -12.01 17.41 -0.78
CA MET A 57 -11.71 16.00 -0.57
C MET A 57 -11.12 15.77 0.83
N THR A 58 -10.18 16.61 1.25
CA THR A 58 -9.57 16.52 2.59
C THR A 58 -10.61 16.72 3.71
N LEU A 59 -11.49 17.72 3.56
CA LEU A 59 -12.56 17.99 4.53
C LEU A 59 -13.58 16.85 4.57
N GLN A 60 -13.94 16.30 3.41
CA GLN A 60 -14.84 15.16 3.30
C GLN A 60 -14.24 13.92 3.98
N CYS A 61 -12.99 13.55 3.67
CA CYS A 61 -12.32 12.42 4.31
C CYS A 61 -12.24 12.59 5.85
N ARG A 62 -12.01 13.81 6.34
CA ARG A 62 -12.02 14.08 7.79
C ARG A 62 -13.40 13.84 8.41
N ARG A 63 -14.46 14.25 7.73
CA ARG A 63 -15.83 14.01 8.17
C ARG A 63 -16.15 12.51 8.19
N GLU A 64 -15.90 11.81 7.09
CA GLU A 64 -16.12 10.37 6.98
C GLU A 64 -15.35 9.59 8.04
N ASN A 65 -14.09 9.95 8.31
CA ASN A 65 -13.30 9.30 9.35
C ASN A 65 -13.92 9.51 10.75
N ARG A 66 -14.45 10.70 11.06
CA ARG A 66 -15.16 10.93 12.33
C ARG A 66 -16.42 10.07 12.44
N GLU A 67 -17.20 9.97 11.38
CA GLU A 67 -18.39 9.11 11.33
C GLU A 67 -18.01 7.63 11.55
N LEU A 68 -16.96 7.15 10.87
CA LEU A 68 -16.43 5.79 11.07
C LEU A 68 -15.91 5.54 12.48
N GLN A 69 -15.23 6.51 13.10
CA GLN A 69 -14.81 6.38 14.50
C GLN A 69 -16.00 6.30 15.46
N ALA A 70 -17.08 7.05 15.19
CA ALA A 70 -18.29 6.98 16.00
C ALA A 70 -18.95 5.60 15.88
N VAL A 71 -19.10 5.08 14.65
CA VAL A 71 -19.62 3.73 14.40
C VAL A 71 -18.75 2.66 15.06
N LYS A 72 -17.42 2.77 14.92
CA LYS A 72 -16.46 1.86 15.59
C LYS A 72 -16.61 1.89 17.10
N LYS A 73 -16.73 3.09 17.71
CA LYS A 73 -16.90 3.24 19.15
C LYS A 73 -18.22 2.63 19.63
N PHE A 74 -19.30 2.84 18.88
CA PHE A 74 -20.60 2.24 19.16
C PHE A 74 -20.52 0.72 19.18
N TRP A 75 -20.04 0.10 18.09
CA TRP A 75 -19.93 -1.36 18.01
C TRP A 75 -18.96 -1.94 19.04
N LYS A 76 -17.88 -1.22 19.37
CA LYS A 76 -16.99 -1.61 20.46
C LYS A 76 -17.69 -1.56 21.83
N GLY A 77 -18.60 -0.62 22.03
CA GLY A 77 -19.44 -0.54 23.23
C GLY A 77 -20.38 -1.74 23.31
N VAL A 78 -21.18 -1.96 22.26
CA VAL A 78 -22.12 -3.09 22.17
C VAL A 78 -21.41 -4.44 22.38
N ALA A 79 -20.25 -4.64 21.76
CA ALA A 79 -19.49 -5.87 21.93
C ALA A 79 -19.04 -6.12 23.38
N LYS A 80 -18.83 -5.06 24.17
CA LYS A 80 -18.42 -5.17 25.58
C LYS A 80 -19.56 -5.42 26.56
N GLU A 81 -20.82 -5.25 26.13
CA GLU A 81 -21.99 -5.57 26.95
C GLU A 81 -22.18 -7.08 27.09
N ASP A 82 -21.65 -7.86 26.15
CA ASP A 82 -21.57 -9.31 26.25
C ASP A 82 -20.45 -9.72 27.22
N GLU A 83 -20.81 -10.43 28.29
CA GLU A 83 -19.90 -10.89 29.34
C GLU A 83 -18.75 -11.74 28.79
N ALA A 84 -18.99 -12.47 27.69
CA ALA A 84 -17.98 -13.27 26.98
C ALA A 84 -16.85 -12.43 26.35
N ASN A 85 -17.08 -11.14 26.12
CA ASN A 85 -16.18 -10.24 25.40
C ASN A 85 -15.65 -9.09 26.27
N SER A 86 -16.02 -9.05 27.55
CA SER A 86 -15.64 -8.00 28.51
C SER A 86 -14.11 -7.80 28.61
N ASP A 87 -13.37 -8.91 28.67
CA ASP A 87 -11.91 -8.97 28.76
C ASP A 87 -11.21 -9.15 27.39
N LEU A 88 -11.96 -9.17 26.29
CA LEU A 88 -11.41 -9.39 24.96
C LEU A 88 -10.66 -8.14 24.48
N ILE A 89 -9.35 -8.12 24.72
CA ILE A 89 -8.47 -7.07 24.21
C ILE A 89 -8.35 -7.22 22.70
N THR A 90 -8.83 -6.23 21.94
CA THR A 90 -8.46 -6.11 20.52
C THR A 90 -6.97 -5.75 20.46
N PRO A 91 -6.08 -6.64 19.96
CA PRO A 91 -4.66 -6.33 19.86
C PRO A 91 -4.46 -5.12 18.95
N SER A 92 -3.46 -4.29 19.28
CA SER A 92 -3.03 -3.23 18.36
C SER A 92 -2.43 -3.84 17.09
N VAL A 93 -2.36 -3.04 16.01
CA VAL A 93 -1.83 -3.51 14.72
C VAL A 93 -0.39 -4.07 14.84
N SER A 94 0.42 -3.52 15.74
CA SER A 94 1.77 -4.03 16.04
C SER A 94 1.78 -5.33 16.84
N MET A 95 0.74 -5.60 17.64
CA MET A 95 0.59 -6.83 18.41
C MET A 95 0.07 -8.00 17.56
N LEU A 96 -0.57 -7.75 16.40
CA LEU A 96 -1.09 -8.81 15.53
C LEU A 96 0.00 -9.78 15.04
N SER A 97 1.24 -9.30 14.84
CA SER A 97 2.36 -10.18 14.49
C SER A 97 2.82 -11.08 15.64
N ALA A 98 2.51 -10.74 16.89
CA ALA A 98 2.87 -11.53 18.07
C ALA A 98 1.82 -12.59 18.40
N VAL A 99 0.59 -12.44 17.92
CA VAL A 99 -0.51 -13.41 18.14
C VAL A 99 -0.26 -14.66 17.30
N HIS A 100 0.32 -15.68 17.92
CA HIS A 100 0.40 -17.02 17.35
C HIS A 100 -0.87 -17.77 17.74
N VAL A 101 -1.79 -17.93 16.78
CA VAL A 101 -2.93 -18.83 16.96
C VAL A 101 -2.40 -20.25 16.78
N PRO A 102 -2.51 -21.15 17.79
CA PRO A 102 -2.14 -22.54 17.62
C PRO A 102 -2.99 -23.14 16.50
N LEU A 103 -2.35 -23.56 15.41
CA LEU A 103 -3.00 -24.23 14.30
C LEU A 103 -3.30 -25.68 14.69
N SER A 104 -4.42 -26.23 14.18
CA SER A 104 -4.62 -27.67 14.23
C SER A 104 -3.53 -28.39 13.42
N GLN A 105 -3.26 -29.64 13.76
CA GLN A 105 -2.18 -30.41 13.14
C GLN A 105 -2.30 -30.47 11.61
N ASP A 106 -3.51 -30.66 11.09
CA ASP A 106 -3.79 -30.68 9.65
C ASP A 106 -3.47 -29.33 8.98
N ARG A 107 -3.78 -28.23 9.65
CA ARG A 107 -3.50 -26.88 9.14
C ARG A 107 -2.01 -26.57 9.17
N GLN A 108 -1.32 -26.98 10.23
CA GLN A 108 0.12 -26.82 10.33
C GLN A 108 0.82 -27.59 9.19
N HIS A 109 0.43 -28.83 8.93
CA HIS A 109 0.97 -29.62 7.82
C HIS A 109 0.72 -28.98 6.45
N ALA A 110 -0.46 -28.39 6.23
CA ALA A 110 -0.76 -27.68 4.99
C ALA A 110 0.10 -26.40 4.82
N VAL A 111 0.36 -25.67 5.92
CA VAL A 111 1.24 -24.49 5.90
C VAL A 111 2.69 -24.91 5.62
N ASP A 112 3.16 -25.98 6.23
CA ASP A 112 4.53 -26.48 6.03
C ASP A 112 4.73 -26.98 4.58
N ASP A 113 3.74 -27.68 4.01
CA ASP A 113 3.74 -28.08 2.59
C ASP A 113 3.73 -26.86 1.65
N LEU A 114 2.97 -25.81 1.99
CA LEU A 114 2.98 -24.56 1.23
C LEU A 114 4.34 -23.86 1.28
N LEU A 115 4.97 -23.79 2.46
CA LEU A 115 6.28 -23.17 2.65
C LEU A 115 7.40 -23.93 1.94
N THR A 116 7.34 -25.27 1.94
CA THR A 116 8.31 -26.09 1.18
C THR A 116 8.16 -25.88 -0.32
N LYS A 117 6.93 -25.86 -0.83
CA LYS A 117 6.65 -25.55 -2.25
C LYS A 117 7.09 -24.14 -2.65
N LEU A 118 6.96 -23.16 -1.75
CA LEU A 118 7.44 -21.80 -1.95
C LEU A 118 8.98 -21.73 -2.00
N ARG A 119 9.67 -22.38 -1.05
CA ARG A 119 11.14 -22.44 -1.03
C ARG A 119 11.72 -23.14 -2.25
N ASN A 120 11.04 -24.17 -2.72
CA ASN A 120 11.46 -24.96 -3.88
C ASN A 120 11.04 -24.32 -5.22
N GLY A 121 10.42 -23.13 -5.20
CA GLY A 121 10.03 -22.40 -6.41
C GLY A 121 8.86 -23.00 -7.19
N SER A 122 8.17 -24.00 -6.63
CA SER A 122 7.00 -24.65 -7.25
C SER A 122 5.76 -23.76 -7.24
N ILE A 123 5.73 -22.75 -6.36
CA ILE A 123 4.67 -21.74 -6.29
C ILE A 123 5.31 -20.38 -6.55
N PRO A 124 4.80 -19.58 -7.50
CA PRO A 124 5.34 -18.26 -7.76
C PRO A 124 5.14 -17.35 -6.53
N ILE A 125 6.22 -16.73 -6.05
CA ILE A 125 6.15 -15.74 -4.97
C ILE A 125 5.33 -14.55 -5.48
N ARG A 126 4.08 -14.44 -5.04
CA ARG A 126 3.25 -13.26 -5.33
C ARG A 126 3.63 -12.14 -4.35
N SER A 127 4.83 -11.59 -4.48
CA SER A 127 5.25 -10.42 -3.69
C SER A 127 4.62 -9.16 -4.27
N GLN A 128 3.46 -8.75 -3.75
CA GLN A 128 3.05 -7.36 -3.73
C GLN A 128 2.70 -6.97 -2.29
N VAL A 129 3.72 -6.57 -1.52
CA VAL A 129 3.57 -5.57 -0.47
C VAL A 129 4.86 -4.75 -0.45
N SER A 130 4.83 -3.59 -1.10
CA SER A 130 5.87 -2.58 -0.94
C SER A 130 5.69 -1.94 0.44
N ARG A 131 6.52 -2.30 1.41
CA ARG A 131 6.69 -1.51 2.63
C ARG A 131 7.68 -0.39 2.32
N GLN A 132 7.18 0.77 1.90
CA GLN A 132 7.95 2.01 1.99
C GLN A 132 7.51 2.75 3.25
N ALA A 133 8.25 2.53 4.34
CA ALA A 133 8.36 3.51 5.41
C ALA A 133 9.77 4.09 5.32
N THR A 134 9.94 5.09 4.46
CA THR A 134 11.15 5.92 4.47
C THR A 134 10.88 7.06 5.44
N VAL A 135 11.48 6.98 6.64
CA VAL A 135 11.58 8.13 7.54
C VAL A 135 12.45 9.17 6.83
N PRO A 136 12.00 10.43 6.66
CA PRO A 136 12.86 11.46 6.08
C PRO A 136 14.02 11.72 7.05
N SER A 137 15.24 11.46 6.59
CA SER A 137 16.45 11.95 7.27
C SER A 137 16.53 13.46 7.08
N GLU A 138 16.46 14.22 8.18
CA GLU A 138 16.70 15.66 8.19
C GLU A 138 18.10 15.98 7.64
N PRO A 139 18.26 17.04 6.83
CA PRO A 139 19.58 17.49 6.42
C PRO A 139 20.29 18.15 7.59
N ASN A 140 21.44 17.59 7.98
CA ASN A 140 22.43 18.23 8.84
C ASN A 140 22.82 19.58 8.23
N LEU A 141 22.41 20.67 8.85
CA LEU A 141 22.98 21.99 8.64
C LEU A 141 24.34 22.02 9.37
N SER A 142 25.41 21.89 8.61
CA SER A 142 26.77 22.14 9.09
C SER A 142 27.22 23.51 8.55
N ASN A 143 27.41 24.45 9.49
CA ASN A 143 28.07 25.76 9.43
C ASN A 143 27.77 26.72 8.29
#